data_AF-A0A950AVB8-F1
#
_entry.id   AF-A0A950AVB8-F1
#
_cell.length_a   1.000
_cell.length_b   1.000
_cell.length_c   1.000
_cell.angle_alpha   90.00
_cell.angle_beta   90.00
_cell.angle_gamma   90.00
#
_symmetry.space_group_name_H-M   'P 1'
#
loop_
_entity.id
_entity.type
_entity.pdbx_description
1 polymer ?
#
loop_
_entity_poly.entity_id
_entity_poly.type
_entity_poly.pdbx_seq_one_letter_code
_entity_poly.pdbx_strand_id
1 'polypeptide(L)'
;MDGNHTTAEGTAPRSCGVRMRDWLACLLLITPAMVPYLAHFARRSDRGAPTGFIHYDMAVYMANAREHFDGPRFRLTYSNPCSPSYDGAPIYFQPMTLLLGIAWRASRLDPGRVFALFGLASALACARVALALYREVVGSGTTAHRLGLVAFFWGGGVLALSGFLLALARGRSDPFAFESIFALDPASGLWFLNFGRNLVFPTEAFYHALSFGAFYLVLKRRYFAASLLIVLLGASHPFTGIEVLA
;
A
#
# COMPACT_ATOMS: atom_id res chain seq x y z
N MET A 1 14.88 35.41 -52.48
CA MET A 1 13.80 35.72 -51.52
C MET A 1 13.33 34.36 -51.06
N ASP A 2 14.03 33.79 -50.08
CA ASP A 2 13.93 32.37 -49.79
C ASP A 2 13.24 32.21 -48.45
N GLY A 3 11.94 31.93 -48.53
CA GLY A 3 11.04 31.77 -47.39
C GLY A 3 11.30 30.43 -46.70
N ASN A 4 11.77 30.52 -45.46
CA ASN A 4 12.01 29.38 -44.59
C ASN A 4 10.67 28.89 -44.01
N HIS A 5 10.16 27.76 -44.50
CA HIS A 5 8.98 27.10 -43.97
C HIS A 5 9.33 26.34 -42.69
N THR A 6 9.04 26.95 -41.54
CA THR A 6 8.94 26.25 -40.25
C THR A 6 7.75 25.30 -40.27
N THR A 7 8.01 24.00 -40.43
CA THR A 7 7.03 22.94 -40.21
C THR A 7 6.85 22.74 -38.71
N ALA A 8 5.70 23.16 -38.20
CA ALA A 8 5.23 22.83 -36.86
C ALA A 8 5.03 21.32 -36.75
N GLU A 9 5.90 20.64 -36.02
CA GLU A 9 5.69 19.25 -35.58
C GLU A 9 4.45 19.21 -34.68
N GLY A 10 3.34 18.76 -35.29
CA GLY A 10 2.11 18.43 -34.58
C GLY A 10 2.37 17.32 -33.58
N THR A 11 2.48 17.69 -32.31
CA THR A 11 2.47 16.75 -31.19
C THR A 11 1.08 16.12 -31.11
N ALA A 12 0.94 14.95 -31.75
CA ALA A 12 -0.28 14.17 -31.68
C ALA A 12 -0.69 13.96 -30.20
N PRO A 13 -1.98 14.13 -29.87
CA PRO A 13 -2.44 13.98 -28.50
C PRO A 13 -2.14 12.55 -28.03
N ARG A 14 -1.24 12.42 -27.05
CA ARG A 14 -0.98 11.16 -26.36
C ARG A 14 -2.31 10.70 -25.78
N SER A 15 -2.90 9.67 -26.38
CA SER A 15 -4.19 9.14 -25.96
C SER A 15 -4.15 8.83 -24.48
N CYS A 16 -5.06 9.47 -23.74
CA CYS A 16 -5.30 9.28 -22.31
C CYS A 16 -6.02 7.95 -22.06
N GLY A 17 -5.62 6.89 -22.76
CA GLY A 17 -6.12 5.54 -22.55
C GLY A 17 -5.25 4.86 -21.51
N VAL A 18 -5.81 4.59 -20.33
CA VAL A 18 -5.15 3.69 -19.38
C VAL A 18 -5.00 2.33 -20.06
N ARG A 19 -3.76 1.93 -20.33
CA ARG A 19 -3.50 0.68 -21.06
C ARG A 19 -3.74 -0.48 -20.11
N MET A 20 -4.60 -1.44 -20.47
CA MET A 20 -4.85 -2.69 -19.71
C MET A 20 -3.54 -3.39 -19.29
N ARG A 21 -2.51 -3.30 -20.16
CA ARG A 21 -1.16 -3.81 -19.89
C ARG A 21 -0.53 -3.24 -18.63
N ASP A 22 -0.80 -1.98 -18.29
CA ASP A 22 -0.26 -1.34 -17.09
C ASP A 22 -0.92 -1.91 -15.83
N TRP A 23 -2.23 -2.13 -15.84
CA TRP A 23 -2.92 -2.76 -14.73
C TRP A 23 -2.51 -4.21 -14.53
N LEU A 24 -2.33 -4.97 -15.62
CA LEU A 24 -1.77 -6.31 -15.56
C LEU A 24 -0.37 -6.32 -14.96
N ALA A 25 0.49 -5.37 -15.34
CA ALA A 25 1.81 -5.22 -14.75
C ALA A 25 1.72 -4.90 -13.25
N CYS A 26 0.84 -3.99 -12.83
CA CYS A 26 0.61 -3.67 -11.42
C CYS A 26 0.12 -4.89 -10.63
N LEU A 27 -0.83 -5.64 -11.17
CA LEU A 27 -1.32 -6.89 -10.57
C LEU A 27 -0.16 -7.87 -10.35
N LEU A 28 0.62 -8.15 -11.41
CA LEU A 28 1.79 -9.03 -11.31
C LEU A 28 2.82 -8.54 -10.28
N LEU A 29 3.04 -7.23 -10.21
CA LEU A 29 3.98 -6.63 -9.26
C LEU A 29 3.50 -6.75 -7.81
N ILE A 30 2.20 -6.72 -7.53
CA ILE A 30 1.69 -6.86 -6.15
C ILE A 30 1.41 -8.31 -5.75
N THR A 31 1.31 -9.24 -6.70
CA THR A 31 0.97 -10.65 -6.42
C THR A 31 1.77 -11.27 -5.29
N PRO A 32 3.12 -11.11 -5.19
CA PRO A 32 3.86 -11.72 -4.10
C PRO A 32 3.46 -11.17 -2.71
N ALA A 33 3.07 -9.90 -2.61
CA ALA A 33 2.57 -9.30 -1.37
C ALA A 33 1.19 -9.85 -0.96
N MET A 34 0.42 -10.40 -1.91
CA MET A 34 -0.91 -10.94 -1.65
C MET A 34 -0.88 -12.41 -1.20
N VAL A 35 0.26 -13.09 -1.32
CA VAL A 35 0.42 -14.50 -0.91
C VAL A 35 0.00 -14.74 0.55
N PRO A 36 0.37 -13.91 1.55
CA PRO A 36 -0.08 -14.09 2.92
C PRO A 36 -1.61 -14.05 3.07
N TYR A 37 -2.29 -13.16 2.36
CA TYR A 37 -3.76 -13.11 2.36
C TYR A 37 -4.38 -14.34 1.69
N LEU A 38 -3.85 -14.75 0.53
CA LEU A 38 -4.32 -15.95 -0.15
C LEU A 38 -4.17 -17.18 0.76
N ALA A 39 -3.02 -17.32 1.42
CA ALA A 39 -2.78 -18.39 2.38
C ALA A 39 -3.73 -18.31 3.58
N HIS A 40 -3.95 -17.10 4.13
CA HIS A 40 -4.87 -16.86 5.25
C HIS A 40 -6.30 -17.29 4.92
N PHE A 41 -6.81 -16.93 3.74
CA PHE A 41 -8.16 -17.28 3.31
C PHE A 41 -8.29 -18.72 2.79
N ALA A 42 -7.23 -19.31 2.23
CA ALA A 42 -7.22 -20.68 1.75
C ALA A 42 -7.12 -21.71 2.87
N ARG A 43 -6.46 -21.36 3.99
CA ARG A 43 -6.31 -22.25 5.13
C ARG A 43 -7.65 -22.42 5.85
N ARG A 44 -8.33 -23.52 5.54
CA ARG A 44 -9.46 -24.00 6.34
C ARG A 44 -8.94 -24.34 7.74
N SER A 45 -9.54 -23.71 8.73
CA SER A 45 -9.27 -23.99 10.14
C SER A 45 -10.55 -24.57 10.74
N ASP A 46 -10.42 -25.71 11.42
CA ASP A 46 -11.50 -26.26 12.23
C ASP A 46 -11.86 -25.32 13.40
N ARG A 47 -11.01 -24.31 13.67
CA ARG A 47 -11.16 -23.31 14.74
C ARG A 47 -11.87 -22.03 14.32
N GLY A 48 -12.39 -21.94 13.10
CA GLY A 48 -13.25 -20.83 12.66
C GLY A 48 -12.86 -20.20 11.32
N ALA A 49 -13.62 -19.17 10.94
CA ALA A 49 -13.42 -18.45 9.68
C ALA A 49 -12.16 -17.55 9.74
N PRO A 50 -11.46 -17.36 8.61
CA PRO A 50 -10.31 -16.46 8.54
C PRO A 50 -10.73 -15.01 8.83
N THR A 51 -10.01 -14.36 9.74
CA THR A 51 -10.32 -13.01 10.26
C THR A 51 -10.05 -11.88 9.27
N GLY A 52 -9.38 -12.14 8.15
CA GLY A 52 -8.85 -11.10 7.26
C GLY A 52 -7.73 -10.22 7.84
N PHE A 53 -7.32 -10.42 9.10
CA PHE A 53 -6.21 -9.71 9.73
C PHE A 53 -5.01 -10.64 9.89
N ILE A 54 -3.90 -10.28 9.25
CA ILE A 54 -2.65 -11.06 9.26
C ILE A 54 -1.54 -10.42 10.12
N HIS A 55 -1.84 -9.27 10.73
CA HIS A 55 -0.97 -8.57 11.66
C HIS A 55 -1.81 -7.94 12.78
N TYR A 56 -1.23 -7.80 13.97
CA TYR A 56 -1.98 -7.55 15.21
C TYR A 56 -2.63 -6.16 15.28
N ASP A 57 -2.03 -5.16 14.65
CA ASP A 57 -2.49 -3.76 14.63
C ASP A 57 -3.65 -3.53 13.64
N MET A 58 -3.86 -4.42 12.67
CA MET A 58 -4.88 -4.28 11.63
C MET A 58 -6.30 -4.20 12.21
N ALA A 59 -6.58 -5.00 13.25
CA ALA A 59 -7.89 -5.03 13.87
C ALA A 59 -8.25 -3.70 14.55
N VAL A 60 -7.24 -2.98 15.07
CA VAL A 60 -7.42 -1.67 15.71
C VAL A 60 -7.92 -0.63 14.70
N TYR A 61 -7.41 -0.63 13.47
CA TYR A 61 -7.90 0.29 12.43
C TYR A 61 -9.38 0.07 12.10
N MET A 62 -9.83 -1.19 12.07
CA MET A 62 -11.24 -1.49 11.87
C MET A 62 -12.11 -1.21 13.10
N ALA A 63 -11.57 -1.34 14.31
CA ALA A 63 -12.27 -0.91 15.52
C ALA A 63 -12.51 0.62 15.48
N ASN A 64 -11.47 1.40 15.19
CA ASN A 64 -11.58 2.86 15.03
C ASN A 64 -12.56 3.24 13.91
N ALA A 65 -12.52 2.51 12.79
CA ALA A 65 -13.42 2.72 11.66
C ALA A 65 -14.90 2.48 12.02
N ARG A 66 -15.18 1.51 12.88
CA ARG A 66 -16.54 1.21 13.35
C ARG A 66 -17.07 2.23 14.34
N GLU A 67 -16.20 2.81 15.17
CA GLU A 67 -16.60 3.77 16.20
C GLU A 67 -17.31 5.01 15.63
N HIS A 68 -17.03 5.37 14.36
CA HIS A 68 -17.78 6.39 13.62
C HIS A 68 -19.31 6.13 13.56
N PHE A 69 -19.74 4.87 13.75
CA PHE A 69 -21.11 4.39 13.57
C PHE A 69 -21.66 3.55 14.73
N ASP A 70 -20.86 3.19 15.75
CA ASP A 70 -21.32 2.34 16.86
C ASP A 70 -22.27 3.10 17.83
N GLY A 71 -22.24 4.44 17.83
CA GLY A 71 -23.15 5.28 18.61
C GLY A 71 -24.55 5.46 17.98
N PRO A 72 -25.51 6.06 18.70
CA PRO A 72 -26.85 6.34 18.18
C PRO A 72 -26.86 7.35 17.02
N ARG A 73 -25.75 8.09 16.83
CA ARG A 73 -25.55 9.05 15.76
C ARG A 73 -24.15 8.87 15.19
N PHE A 74 -24.01 9.15 13.90
CA PHE A 74 -22.72 9.24 13.24
C PHE A 74 -21.81 10.26 13.95
N ARG A 75 -20.54 9.92 14.10
CA ARG A 75 -19.49 10.80 14.62
C ARG A 75 -18.31 10.84 13.65
N LEU A 76 -17.87 12.05 13.33
CA LEU A 76 -16.70 12.24 12.46
C LEU A 76 -15.41 11.79 13.14
N THR A 77 -15.32 11.90 14.45
CA THR A 77 -14.16 11.54 15.27
C THR A 77 -14.40 10.25 16.05
N TYR A 78 -13.31 9.63 16.50
CA TYR A 78 -13.30 8.43 17.35
C TYR A 78 -12.40 8.64 18.59
N SER A 79 -12.54 7.77 19.59
CA SER A 79 -11.87 7.90 20.89
C SER A 79 -10.43 7.40 20.85
N ASN A 80 -9.71 7.53 21.97
CA ASN A 80 -8.34 7.02 22.07
C ASN A 80 -8.33 5.49 21.86
N PRO A 81 -7.64 4.95 20.82
CA PRO A 81 -7.60 3.51 20.56
C PRO A 81 -6.88 2.71 21.65
N CYS A 82 -6.10 3.38 22.50
CA CYS A 82 -5.42 2.77 23.64
C CYS A 82 -6.26 2.79 24.93
N SER A 83 -7.44 3.42 24.91
CA SER A 83 -8.34 3.45 26.06
C SER A 83 -9.15 2.15 26.11
N PRO A 84 -9.24 1.47 27.28
CA PRO A 84 -10.16 0.36 27.46
C PRO A 84 -11.63 0.83 27.63
N SER A 85 -11.86 2.13 27.83
CA SER A 85 -13.20 2.69 28.03
C SER A 85 -13.82 3.14 26.70
N TYR A 86 -15.09 2.76 26.51
CA TYR A 86 -15.96 3.21 25.41
C TYR A 86 -16.55 4.62 25.63
N ASP A 87 -16.40 5.19 26.83
CA ASP A 87 -16.91 6.52 27.18
C ASP A 87 -15.86 7.63 26.93
N GLY A 88 -14.82 7.33 26.16
CA GLY A 88 -13.77 8.28 25.79
C GLY A 88 -14.30 9.47 25.01
N ALA A 89 -13.59 10.61 25.11
CA ALA A 89 -13.86 11.75 24.27
C ALA A 89 -13.43 11.44 22.82
N PRO A 90 -14.31 11.63 21.81
CA PRO A 90 -13.98 11.35 20.43
C PRO A 90 -13.20 12.51 19.83
N ILE A 91 -11.87 12.47 19.94
CA ILE A 91 -10.97 13.57 19.53
C ILE A 91 -10.08 13.22 18.34
N TYR A 92 -10.00 11.94 17.95
CA TYR A 92 -9.14 11.50 16.85
C TYR A 92 -9.90 11.46 15.54
N PHE A 93 -9.21 11.80 14.46
CA PHE A 93 -9.72 11.70 13.10
C PHE A 93 -8.63 11.17 12.18
N GLN A 94 -8.95 10.13 11.41
CA GLN A 94 -8.13 9.61 10.34
C GLN A 94 -9.02 9.43 9.11
N PRO A 95 -8.76 10.12 7.99
CA PRO A 95 -9.58 9.99 6.79
C PRO A 95 -9.74 8.54 6.31
N MET A 96 -8.68 7.74 6.44
CA MET A 96 -8.69 6.32 6.10
C MET A 96 -9.69 5.52 6.95
N THR A 97 -9.77 5.74 8.26
CA THR A 97 -10.69 5.00 9.14
C THR A 97 -12.14 5.37 8.85
N LEU A 98 -12.41 6.64 8.52
CA LEU A 98 -13.73 7.06 8.07
C LEU A 98 -14.15 6.34 6.78
N LEU A 99 -13.25 6.27 5.79
CA LEU A 99 -13.52 5.56 4.53
C LEU A 99 -13.79 4.08 4.77
N LEU A 100 -13.00 3.43 5.62
CA LEU A 100 -13.22 2.03 6.02
C LEU A 100 -14.56 1.85 6.74
N GLY A 101 -14.94 2.76 7.62
CA GLY A 101 -16.20 2.72 8.35
C GLY A 101 -17.40 2.85 7.41
N ILE A 102 -17.32 3.77 6.44
CA ILE A 102 -18.33 3.92 5.38
C ILE A 102 -18.42 2.65 4.53
N ALA A 103 -17.28 2.11 4.08
CA ALA A 103 -17.24 0.89 3.26
C ALA A 103 -17.82 -0.32 4.01
N TRP A 104 -17.49 -0.46 5.29
CA TRP A 104 -18.05 -1.48 6.16
C TRP A 104 -19.56 -1.32 6.33
N ARG A 105 -20.03 -0.11 6.67
CA ARG A 105 -21.45 0.18 6.86
C ARG A 105 -22.28 -0.06 5.60
N ALA A 106 -21.73 0.31 4.44
CA ALA A 106 -22.40 0.16 3.15
C ALA A 106 -22.43 -1.30 2.67
N SER A 107 -21.32 -2.02 2.80
CA SER A 107 -21.20 -3.39 2.27
C SER A 107 -21.77 -4.46 3.21
N ARG A 108 -21.85 -4.18 4.52
CA ARG A 108 -22.18 -5.16 5.57
C ARG A 108 -21.30 -6.41 5.56
N LEU A 109 -20.11 -6.32 4.95
CA LEU A 109 -19.13 -7.39 4.99
C LEU A 109 -18.47 -7.47 6.36
N ASP A 110 -17.88 -8.64 6.64
CA ASP A 110 -17.00 -8.81 7.79
C ASP A 110 -15.86 -7.77 7.76
N PRO A 111 -15.50 -7.14 8.91
CA PRO A 111 -14.46 -6.12 8.97
C PRO A 111 -13.13 -6.54 8.34
N GLY A 112 -12.74 -7.80 8.50
CA GLY A 112 -11.52 -8.34 7.91
C GLY A 112 -11.54 -8.36 6.39
N ARG A 113 -12.69 -8.69 5.80
CA ARG A 113 -12.86 -8.67 4.34
C ARG A 113 -12.84 -7.24 3.80
N VAL A 114 -13.48 -6.30 4.50
CA VAL A 114 -13.44 -4.87 4.13
C VAL A 114 -11.99 -4.38 4.13
N PHE A 115 -11.23 -4.71 5.19
CA PHE A 115 -9.84 -4.29 5.33
C PHE A 115 -8.92 -4.94 4.28
N ALA A 116 -9.11 -6.23 3.97
CA ALA A 116 -8.35 -6.91 2.92
C ALA A 116 -8.65 -6.36 1.51
N LEU A 117 -9.92 -6.05 1.21
CA LEU A 117 -10.31 -5.43 -0.06
C LEU A 117 -9.75 -4.01 -0.19
N PHE A 118 -9.77 -3.24 0.90
CA PHE A 118 -9.12 -1.94 0.97
C PHE A 118 -7.61 -2.06 0.74
N GLY A 119 -6.96 -3.07 1.32
CA GLY A 119 -5.55 -3.37 1.10
C GLY A 119 -5.23 -3.67 -0.36
N LEU A 120 -6.00 -4.55 -1.00
CA LEU A 120 -5.84 -4.86 -2.42
C LEU A 120 -6.00 -3.61 -3.31
N ALA A 121 -7.05 -2.81 -3.06
CA ALA A 121 -7.28 -1.57 -3.80
C ALA A 121 -6.14 -0.56 -3.61
N SER A 122 -5.66 -0.40 -2.37
CA SER A 122 -4.56 0.49 -2.03
C SER A 122 -3.23 0.02 -2.62
N ALA A 123 -2.94 -1.28 -2.58
CA ALA A 123 -1.75 -1.86 -3.21
C ALA A 123 -1.77 -1.68 -4.73
N LEU A 124 -2.93 -1.86 -5.38
CA LEU A 124 -3.09 -1.59 -6.81
C LEU A 124 -2.90 -0.12 -7.16
N ALA A 125 -3.51 0.78 -6.39
CA ALA A 125 -3.35 2.23 -6.57
C ALA A 125 -1.88 2.63 -6.38
N CYS A 126 -1.24 2.14 -5.32
CA CYS A 126 0.18 2.34 -5.05
C CYS A 126 1.05 1.86 -6.21
N ALA A 127 0.87 0.61 -6.64
CA ALA A 127 1.63 0.04 -7.74
C ALA A 127 1.42 0.81 -9.05
N ARG A 128 0.21 1.32 -9.29
CA ARG A 128 -0.10 2.11 -10.49
C ARG A 128 0.59 3.46 -10.51
N VAL A 129 0.65 4.13 -9.37
CA VAL A 129 1.33 5.41 -9.21
C VAL A 129 2.84 5.23 -9.21
N ALA A 130 3.35 4.21 -8.50
CA ALA A 130 4.75 3.81 -8.51
C ALA A 130 5.25 3.51 -9.93
N LEU A 131 4.48 2.77 -10.73
CA LEU A 131 4.79 2.50 -12.13
C LEU A 131 4.86 3.78 -12.97
N ALA A 132 3.92 4.73 -12.73
CA ALA A 132 3.92 6.01 -13.44
C ALA A 132 5.14 6.85 -13.06
N LEU A 133 5.46 6.93 -11.76
CA LEU A 133 6.63 7.62 -11.23
C LEU A 133 7.93 7.02 -11.77
N TYR A 134 8.08 5.70 -11.71
CA TYR A 134 9.25 5.01 -12.24
C TYR A 134 9.47 5.29 -13.72
N ARG A 135 8.40 5.23 -14.52
CA ARG A 135 8.48 5.54 -15.96
C ARG A 135 8.82 7.00 -16.24
N GLU A 136 8.38 7.91 -15.39
CA GLU A 136 8.71 9.33 -15.53
C GLU A 136 10.19 9.60 -15.25
N VAL A 137 10.75 8.95 -14.22
CA VAL A 137 12.12 9.19 -13.77
C VAL A 137 13.15 8.35 -14.54
N VAL A 138 12.85 7.08 -14.79
CA VAL A 138 13.79 6.09 -15.35
C VAL A 138 13.42 5.73 -16.80
N GLY A 139 12.13 5.67 -17.13
CA GLY A 139 11.64 5.25 -18.45
C GLY A 139 11.28 3.75 -18.52
N SER A 140 10.93 3.28 -19.72
CA SER A 140 10.51 1.87 -19.95
C SER A 140 10.95 1.27 -21.29
N GLY A 141 11.82 1.98 -22.03
CA GLY A 141 12.22 1.61 -23.38
C GLY A 141 13.13 0.38 -23.46
N THR A 142 13.89 0.08 -22.40
CA THR A 142 14.93 -0.96 -22.41
C THR A 142 14.62 -2.12 -21.47
N THR A 143 15.27 -3.26 -21.68
CA THR A 143 15.21 -4.40 -20.75
C THR A 143 15.73 -4.02 -19.37
N ALA A 144 16.79 -3.22 -19.28
CA ALA A 144 17.33 -2.72 -18.02
C ALA A 144 16.29 -1.94 -17.20
N HIS A 145 15.51 -1.05 -17.84
CA HIS A 145 14.42 -0.34 -17.15
C HIS A 145 13.34 -1.28 -16.62
N ARG A 146 13.03 -2.37 -17.35
CA ARG A 146 12.02 -3.35 -16.91
C ARG A 146 12.52 -4.18 -15.73
N LEU A 147 13.78 -4.62 -15.76
CA LEU A 147 14.40 -5.31 -14.63
C LEU A 147 14.56 -4.38 -13.43
N GLY A 148 14.93 -3.13 -13.66
CA GLY A 148 15.02 -2.10 -12.62
C GLY A 148 13.67 -1.83 -11.96
N LEU A 149 12.54 -1.89 -12.68
CA LEU A 149 11.20 -1.79 -12.11
C LEU A 149 10.90 -2.97 -11.18
N VAL A 150 11.25 -4.19 -11.56
CA VAL A 150 11.10 -5.36 -10.71
C VAL A 150 11.97 -5.22 -9.45
N ALA A 151 13.22 -4.79 -9.60
CA ALA A 151 14.13 -4.53 -8.49
C ALA A 151 13.66 -3.37 -7.59
N PHE A 152 12.98 -2.36 -8.14
CA PHE A 152 12.40 -1.27 -7.38
C PHE A 152 11.29 -1.76 -6.43
N PHE A 153 10.44 -2.69 -6.88
CA PHE A 153 9.45 -3.31 -6.00
C PHE A 153 10.06 -4.37 -5.08
N TRP A 154 10.91 -5.23 -5.62
CA TRP A 154 11.27 -6.51 -5.01
C TRP A 154 12.76 -6.69 -4.76
N GLY A 155 13.57 -5.62 -4.78
CA GLY A 155 14.99 -5.68 -4.47
C GLY A 155 15.27 -6.29 -3.10
N GLY A 156 14.38 -6.01 -2.13
CA GLY A 156 14.37 -6.66 -0.82
C GLY A 156 14.09 -8.17 -0.80
N GLY A 157 13.49 -8.70 -1.85
CA GLY A 157 13.27 -10.14 -2.01
C GLY A 157 14.58 -10.91 -2.12
N VAL A 158 15.69 -10.25 -2.49
CA VAL A 158 17.02 -10.85 -2.51
C VAL A 158 17.42 -11.29 -1.10
N LEU A 159 17.22 -10.46 -0.08
CA LEU A 159 17.55 -10.82 1.31
C LEU A 159 16.72 -12.01 1.80
N ALA A 160 15.42 -12.02 1.50
CA ALA A 160 14.53 -13.13 1.85
C ALA A 160 14.94 -14.45 1.16
N LEU A 161 15.28 -14.38 -0.13
CA LEU A 161 15.77 -15.53 -0.88
C LEU A 161 17.12 -16.02 -0.33
N SER A 162 18.05 -15.11 -0.02
CA SER A 162 19.32 -15.44 0.60
C SER A 162 19.16 -16.08 1.98
N GLY A 163 18.22 -15.61 2.80
CA GLY A 163 17.88 -16.21 4.09
C GLY A 163 17.37 -17.65 3.94
N PHE A 164 16.43 -17.86 3.02
CA PHE A 164 15.93 -19.19 2.67
C PHE A 164 17.05 -20.14 2.18
N LEU A 165 17.88 -19.69 1.25
CA LEU A 165 19.00 -20.49 0.73
C LEU A 165 20.03 -20.81 1.83
N LEU A 166 20.29 -19.87 2.73
CA LEU A 166 21.16 -20.09 3.88
C LEU A 166 20.57 -21.12 4.85
N ALA A 167 19.25 -21.10 5.06
CA ALA A 167 18.55 -22.09 5.89
C ALA A 167 18.66 -23.50 5.29
N LEU A 168 18.51 -23.63 3.96
CA LEU A 168 18.75 -24.88 3.24
C LEU A 168 20.20 -25.34 3.37
N ALA A 169 21.17 -24.46 3.14
CA ALA A 169 22.59 -24.78 3.22
C ALA A 169 23.04 -25.21 4.62
N ARG A 170 22.37 -24.72 5.66
CA ARG A 170 22.61 -25.08 7.07
C ARG A 170 21.81 -26.32 7.53
N GLY A 171 21.02 -26.94 6.65
CA GLY A 171 20.21 -28.10 7.00
C GLY A 171 19.16 -27.83 8.07
N ARG A 172 18.56 -26.63 8.11
CA ARG A 172 17.45 -26.35 9.03
C ARG A 172 16.27 -27.28 8.72
N SER A 173 15.66 -27.80 9.78
CA SER A 173 14.48 -28.68 9.68
C SER A 173 13.27 -28.00 9.05
N ASP A 174 13.14 -26.69 9.23
CA ASP A 174 12.13 -25.86 8.58
C ASP A 174 12.76 -24.62 7.89
N PRO A 175 13.13 -24.75 6.60
CA PRO A 175 13.66 -23.63 5.83
C PRO A 175 12.57 -22.61 5.46
N PHE A 176 11.28 -22.97 5.55
CA PHE A 176 10.15 -22.09 5.25
C PHE A 176 9.67 -21.31 6.47
N ALA A 177 10.19 -21.61 7.65
CA ALA A 177 9.95 -20.82 8.86
C ALA A 177 10.25 -19.34 8.62
N PHE A 178 9.46 -18.47 9.25
CA PHE A 178 9.60 -17.02 9.12
C PHE A 178 11.02 -16.57 9.50
N GLU A 179 11.56 -17.11 10.58
CA GLU A 179 12.92 -16.83 11.09
C GLU A 179 14.03 -17.37 10.17
N SER A 180 13.70 -18.30 9.27
CA SER A 180 14.61 -18.82 8.24
C SER A 180 14.64 -17.90 7.03
N ILE A 181 13.47 -17.52 6.51
CA ILE A 181 13.36 -16.67 5.32
C ILE A 181 13.91 -15.27 5.62
N PHE A 182 13.58 -14.69 6.77
CA PHE A 182 13.93 -13.31 7.11
C PHE A 182 15.15 -13.19 8.02
N ALA A 183 15.99 -14.22 8.11
CA ALA A 183 17.19 -14.24 8.93
C ALA A 183 18.19 -13.11 8.61
N LEU A 184 18.19 -12.64 7.36
CA LEU A 184 19.09 -11.60 6.85
C LEU A 184 18.41 -10.25 6.72
N ASP A 185 17.12 -10.17 7.05
CA ASP A 185 16.39 -8.92 6.99
C ASP A 185 16.68 -8.05 8.21
N PRO A 186 16.74 -6.73 8.05
CA PRO A 186 16.70 -5.81 9.18
C PRO A 186 15.45 -6.07 10.04
N ALA A 187 15.60 -5.93 11.36
CA ALA A 187 14.55 -6.21 12.34
C ALA A 187 13.91 -7.62 12.18
N SER A 188 14.66 -8.60 11.70
CA SER A 188 14.17 -9.98 11.48
C SER A 188 12.98 -10.05 10.53
N GLY A 189 12.88 -9.11 9.58
CA GLY A 189 11.76 -9.02 8.63
C GLY A 189 10.49 -8.42 9.21
N LEU A 190 10.49 -8.03 10.49
CA LEU A 190 9.38 -7.26 11.07
C LEU A 190 9.15 -6.00 10.24
N TRP A 191 7.87 -5.68 10.03
CA TRP A 191 7.41 -4.54 9.23
C TRP A 191 7.75 -4.58 7.74
N PHE A 192 8.37 -5.66 7.24
CA PHE A 192 8.69 -5.82 5.83
C PHE A 192 9.27 -4.55 5.20
N LEU A 193 10.41 -4.05 5.70
CA LEU A 193 11.01 -2.74 5.32
C LEU A 193 11.39 -2.56 3.84
N ASN A 194 10.99 -3.47 2.97
CA ASN A 194 11.17 -3.40 1.54
C ASN A 194 9.83 -3.08 0.86
N PHE A 195 9.84 -2.09 -0.03
CA PHE A 195 8.65 -1.49 -0.62
C PHE A 195 7.59 -2.51 -1.07
N GLY A 196 7.93 -3.47 -1.94
CA GLY A 196 6.96 -4.44 -2.45
C GLY A 196 6.38 -5.37 -1.39
N ARG A 197 7.18 -5.81 -0.40
CA ARG A 197 6.68 -6.66 0.70
C ARG A 197 5.78 -5.86 1.63
N ASN A 198 6.10 -4.59 1.85
CA ASN A 198 5.34 -3.70 2.71
C ASN A 198 3.90 -3.47 2.22
N LEU A 199 3.64 -3.65 0.91
CA LEU A 199 2.28 -3.63 0.33
C LEU A 199 1.36 -4.76 0.85
N VAL A 200 1.87 -5.70 1.64
CA VAL A 200 1.05 -6.65 2.40
C VAL A 200 0.23 -5.97 3.49
N PHE A 201 0.66 -4.79 3.97
CA PHE A 201 -0.06 -4.02 4.97
C PHE A 201 -0.97 -2.99 4.30
N PRO A 202 -2.31 -3.06 4.50
CA PRO A 202 -3.26 -2.17 3.82
C PRO A 202 -3.01 -0.68 4.06
N THR A 203 -2.66 -0.32 5.30
CA THR A 203 -2.33 1.05 5.72
C THR A 203 -1.09 1.55 4.99
N GLU A 204 -0.03 0.76 4.98
CA GLU A 204 1.21 1.14 4.33
C GLU A 204 1.06 1.26 2.80
N ALA A 205 0.32 0.34 2.18
CA ALA A 205 -0.01 0.43 0.76
C ALA A 205 -0.74 1.75 0.45
N PHE A 206 -1.66 2.17 1.32
CA PHE A 206 -2.36 3.45 1.19
C PHE A 206 -1.41 4.64 1.37
N TYR A 207 -0.56 4.64 2.40
CA TYR A 207 0.42 5.71 2.64
C TYR A 207 1.41 5.87 1.48
N HIS A 208 1.92 4.76 0.95
CA HIS A 208 2.80 4.77 -0.22
C HIS A 208 2.08 5.28 -1.47
N ALA A 209 0.80 4.95 -1.67
CA ALA A 209 0.02 5.49 -2.79
C ALA A 209 -0.08 7.02 -2.73
N LEU A 210 -0.33 7.58 -1.54
CA LEU A 210 -0.38 9.03 -1.34
C LEU A 210 1.00 9.67 -1.54
N SER A 211 2.03 9.11 -0.92
CA SER A 211 3.41 9.62 -0.99
C SER A 211 3.96 9.63 -2.42
N PHE A 212 3.89 8.49 -3.12
CA PHE A 212 4.31 8.43 -4.52
C PHE A 212 3.41 9.26 -5.43
N GLY A 213 2.13 9.39 -5.09
CA GLY A 213 1.19 10.26 -5.79
C GLY A 213 1.63 11.71 -5.71
N ALA A 214 2.03 12.17 -4.53
CA ALA A 214 2.53 13.52 -4.32
C ALA A 214 3.80 13.76 -5.14
N PHE A 215 4.79 12.86 -5.09
CA PHE A 215 6.01 12.98 -5.90
C PHE A 215 5.71 13.01 -7.40
N TYR A 216 4.83 12.12 -7.87
CA TYR A 216 4.44 12.10 -9.28
C TYR A 216 3.76 13.40 -9.71
N LEU A 217 2.87 13.96 -8.87
CA LEU A 217 2.19 15.22 -9.17
C LEU A 217 3.14 16.42 -9.14
N VAL A 218 4.17 16.42 -8.28
CA VAL A 218 5.23 17.43 -8.28
C VAL A 218 6.00 17.40 -9.61
N LEU A 219 6.39 16.22 -10.11
CA LEU A 219 7.02 16.09 -11.42
C LEU A 219 6.12 16.60 -12.56
N LYS A 220 4.80 16.47 -12.40
CA LYS A 220 3.80 17.02 -13.32
C LYS A 220 3.43 18.48 -13.06
N ARG A 221 4.13 19.18 -12.16
CA ARG A 221 3.89 20.58 -11.76
C ARG A 221 2.46 20.83 -11.24
N ARG A 222 1.81 19.81 -10.69
CA ARG A 222 0.45 19.88 -10.10
C ARG A 222 0.55 20.05 -8.58
N TYR A 223 1.15 21.16 -8.15
CA TYR A 223 1.54 21.37 -6.76
C TYR A 223 0.36 21.36 -5.80
N PHE A 224 -0.77 21.98 -6.15
CA PHE A 224 -1.96 21.98 -5.30
C PHE A 224 -2.46 20.55 -5.00
N ALA A 225 -2.56 19.71 -6.03
CA ALA A 225 -2.97 18.32 -5.84
C ALA A 225 -1.94 17.51 -5.05
N ALA A 226 -0.64 17.77 -5.25
CA ALA A 226 0.40 17.16 -4.43
C ALA A 226 0.27 17.55 -2.95
N SER A 227 0.03 18.83 -2.65
CA SER A 227 -0.20 19.32 -1.29
C SER A 227 -1.41 18.66 -0.64
N LEU A 228 -2.51 18.46 -1.38
CA LEU A 228 -3.68 17.75 -0.87
C LEU A 228 -3.34 16.30 -0.48
N LEU A 229 -2.52 15.59 -1.27
CA LEU A 229 -2.09 14.24 -0.92
C LEU A 229 -1.19 14.21 0.31
N ILE A 230 -0.31 15.21 0.49
CA ILE A 230 0.53 15.35 1.69
C ILE A 230 -0.32 15.63 2.93
N VAL A 231 -1.31 16.53 2.84
CA VAL A 231 -2.25 16.79 3.94
C VAL A 231 -3.04 15.53 4.29
N LEU A 232 -3.54 14.80 3.28
CA LEU A 232 -4.25 13.55 3.49
C LEU A 232 -3.35 12.48 4.13
N LEU A 233 -2.09 12.40 3.72
CA LEU A 233 -1.10 11.49 4.30
C LEU A 233 -0.82 11.83 5.76
N GLY A 234 -0.54 13.11 6.06
CA GLY A 234 -0.30 13.57 7.43
C GLY A 234 -1.50 13.38 8.36
N ALA A 235 -2.72 13.57 7.84
CA ALA A 235 -3.96 13.31 8.57
C ALA A 235 -4.26 11.81 8.77
N SER A 236 -3.65 10.92 7.97
CA SER A 236 -3.89 9.48 8.04
C SER A 236 -2.80 8.72 8.79
N HIS A 237 -1.57 9.25 8.85
CA HIS A 237 -0.42 8.58 9.45
C HIS A 237 0.19 9.43 10.58
N PRO A 238 0.18 8.96 11.84
CA PRO A 238 0.55 9.78 13.00
C PRO A 238 2.00 10.27 12.95
N PHE A 239 2.93 9.45 12.45
CA PHE A 239 4.34 9.84 12.37
C PHE A 239 4.62 10.84 11.24
N THR A 240 3.99 10.66 10.08
CA THR A 240 4.18 11.59 8.96
C THR A 240 3.54 12.94 9.25
N GLY A 241 2.45 12.98 10.01
CA GLY A 241 1.89 14.23 10.51
C GLY A 241 2.89 15.04 11.33
N ILE A 242 3.67 14.38 12.19
CA ILE A 242 4.72 15.04 12.98
C ILE A 242 5.86 15.53 12.07
N GLU A 243 6.32 14.70 11.14
CA GLU A 243 7.41 15.07 10.20
C GLU A 243 7.05 16.24 9.28
N VAL A 244 5.78 16.38 8.87
CA VAL A 244 5.33 17.50 8.04
C VAL A 244 5.19 18.80 8.84
N LEU A 245 5.00 18.70 10.16
CA LEU A 245 4.86 19.86 11.05
C LEU A 245 6.20 20.31 11.68
N ALA A 246 7.23 19.46 11.62
CA ALA A 246 8.58 19.74 12.12
C ALA A 246 9.43 20.52 11.11
#